data_AF-A0A935VAZ8-F1
#
_entry.id   AF-A0A935VAZ8-F1
#
_cell.length_a   1.000
_cell.length_b   1.000
_cell.length_c   1.000
_cell.angle_alpha   90.00
_cell.angle_beta   90.00
_cell.angle_gamma   90.00
#
_symmetry.space_group_name_H-M   'P 1'
#
loop_
_entity.id
_entity.type
_entity.pdbx_description
1 polymer ?
#
loop_
_entity_poly.entity_id
_entity_poly.type
_entity_poly.pdbx_seq_one_letter_code
_entity_poly.pdbx_strand_id
1 'polypeptide(L)'
;MQRRILIIDDHDDLATSLYEVFTHFGHFVKVVEGRDEAIAIGDIGSFDLVITDLDIDRLASDPLNVDVPVCLPTTLVGHEGERVKAFKICAANFRRDEFDEDELKNLIATILDYKIKFVDKAETVAMLHENIEFELPSAISLMSIVLDYLMKRVEKLGVIRPEKSNLFVALDEAFVNAVKHGNKFDVKKLVRIAAEVSRDEARFTIEDEGEGFDVQNIPDPLDPQNLFKTSGRGVLFIYNIMDEVKYNDRGNRLTMVKKSDERNTV
;
A
#
# COMPACT_ATOMS: atom_id res chain seq x y z
N MET A 1 21.20 4.62 -11.83
CA MET A 1 21.03 5.48 -13.04
C MET A 1 20.38 6.80 -12.62
N GLN A 2 20.37 7.85 -13.45
CA GLN A 2 19.61 9.05 -13.09
C GLN A 2 18.11 8.77 -13.28
N ARG A 3 17.35 8.81 -12.19
CA ARG A 3 15.89 8.60 -12.16
C ARG A 3 15.19 9.94 -11.97
N ARG A 4 13.97 10.06 -12.47
CA ARG A 4 13.10 11.23 -12.27
C ARG A 4 12.09 10.92 -11.18
N ILE A 5 12.21 11.64 -10.06
CA ILE A 5 11.39 11.43 -8.86
C ILE A 5 10.54 12.68 -8.63
N LEU A 6 9.23 12.49 -8.46
CA LEU A 6 8.30 13.54 -8.06
C LEU A 6 7.89 13.30 -6.61
N ILE A 7 8.01 14.32 -5.78
CA ILE A 7 7.55 14.34 -4.39
C ILE A 7 6.42 15.35 -4.29
N ILE A 8 5.29 14.93 -3.75
CA ILE A 8 4.09 15.74 -3.53
C ILE A 8 3.83 15.72 -2.03
N ASP A 9 4.12 16.80 -1.33
CA ASP A 9 4.11 16.82 0.13
C ASP A 9 3.73 18.21 0.63
N ASP A 10 2.68 18.28 1.45
CA ASP A 10 2.21 19.52 2.07
C ASP A 10 2.97 19.85 3.37
N HIS A 11 3.84 18.94 3.84
CA HIS A 11 4.71 19.10 4.99
C HIS A 11 6.18 18.98 4.60
N ASP A 12 6.96 20.05 4.82
CA ASP A 12 8.32 20.17 4.29
C ASP A 12 9.33 19.11 4.82
N ASP A 13 9.10 18.53 6.00
CA ASP A 13 10.10 17.69 6.69
C ASP A 13 10.50 16.42 5.91
N LEU A 14 9.52 15.68 5.39
CA LEU A 14 9.77 14.45 4.62
C LEU A 14 10.29 14.79 3.22
N ALA A 15 9.67 15.77 2.56
CA ALA A 15 10.07 16.24 1.24
C ALA A 15 11.52 16.73 1.18
N THR A 16 11.90 17.61 2.10
CA THR A 16 13.28 18.15 2.19
C THR A 16 14.28 17.02 2.38
N SER A 17 14.00 16.10 3.31
CA SER A 17 14.88 14.97 3.60
C SER A 17 15.08 14.04 2.40
N LEU A 18 13.99 13.70 1.70
CA LEU A 18 14.04 12.86 0.51
C LEU A 18 14.70 13.57 -0.68
N TYR A 19 14.46 14.88 -0.82
CA TYR A 19 15.12 15.70 -1.84
C TYR A 19 16.64 15.67 -1.67
N GLU A 20 17.15 15.92 -0.46
CA GLU A 20 18.60 15.89 -0.19
C GLU A 20 19.21 14.52 -0.51
N VAL A 21 18.57 13.44 -0.04
CA VAL A 21 19.08 12.08 -0.23
C VAL A 21 19.10 11.70 -1.71
N PHE A 22 17.99 11.90 -2.44
CA PHE A 22 17.91 11.47 -3.83
C PHE A 22 18.72 12.33 -4.78
N THR A 23 18.82 13.64 -4.53
CA THR A 23 19.73 14.50 -5.30
C THR A 23 21.19 14.15 -5.03
N HIS A 24 21.55 13.77 -3.81
CA HIS A 24 22.89 13.26 -3.48
C HIS A 24 23.24 11.99 -4.25
N PHE A 25 22.29 11.07 -4.45
CA PHE A 25 22.46 9.89 -5.30
C PHE A 25 22.38 10.19 -6.82
N GLY A 26 22.24 11.46 -7.20
CA GLY A 26 22.29 11.91 -8.60
C GLY A 26 20.96 11.78 -9.35
N HIS A 27 19.84 11.60 -8.66
CA HIS A 27 18.52 11.59 -9.27
C HIS A 27 18.00 13.02 -9.53
N PHE A 28 17.13 13.16 -10.53
CA PHE A 28 16.37 14.39 -10.74
C PHE A 28 15.14 14.36 -9.83
N VAL A 29 15.06 15.29 -8.88
CA VAL A 29 13.95 15.37 -7.94
C VAL A 29 13.18 16.67 -8.18
N LYS A 30 11.85 16.55 -8.31
CA LYS A 30 10.93 17.69 -8.31
C LYS A 30 10.02 17.56 -7.09
N VAL A 31 9.89 18.65 -6.33
CA VAL A 31 8.99 18.74 -5.18
C VAL A 31 7.86 19.70 -5.52
N VAL A 32 6.64 19.37 -5.11
CA VAL A 32 5.44 20.23 -5.20
C VAL A 32 4.66 20.11 -3.89
N GLU A 33 3.97 21.17 -3.50
CA GLU A 33 3.33 21.25 -2.16
C GLU A 33 1.92 20.64 -2.12
N GLY A 34 1.29 20.43 -3.29
CA GLY A 34 -0.10 20.03 -3.33
C GLY A 34 -0.54 19.38 -4.61
N ARG A 35 -1.77 18.84 -4.56
CA ARG A 35 -2.40 18.11 -5.66
C ARG A 35 -2.53 18.96 -6.93
N ASP A 36 -2.92 20.23 -6.80
CA ASP A 36 -3.14 21.12 -7.95
C ASP A 36 -1.84 21.40 -8.71
N GLU A 37 -0.74 21.59 -7.99
CA GLU A 37 0.59 21.76 -8.59
C GLU A 37 1.06 20.50 -9.29
N ALA A 38 0.81 19.32 -8.69
CA ALA A 38 1.13 18.04 -9.30
C ALA A 38 0.36 17.85 -10.63
N ILE A 39 -0.94 18.17 -10.65
CA ILE A 39 -1.77 18.11 -11.87
C ILE A 39 -1.25 19.11 -12.92
N ALA A 40 -0.85 20.31 -12.51
CA ALA A 40 -0.32 21.34 -13.41
C ALA A 40 1.00 20.94 -14.10
N ILE A 41 1.71 19.91 -13.62
CA ILE A 41 2.88 19.35 -14.31
C ILE A 41 2.50 18.78 -15.68
N GLY A 42 1.27 18.27 -15.84
CA GLY A 42 0.73 17.73 -17.10
C GLY A 42 1.34 16.41 -17.60
N ASP A 43 2.54 16.04 -17.13
CA ASP A 43 3.27 14.83 -17.54
C ASP A 43 3.87 14.08 -16.33
N ILE A 44 2.99 13.69 -15.39
CA ILE A 44 3.38 12.84 -14.24
C ILE A 44 3.90 11.47 -14.73
N GLY A 45 3.43 11.00 -15.89
CA GLY A 45 3.88 9.75 -16.52
C GLY A 45 5.38 9.72 -16.85
N SER A 46 6.02 10.87 -16.97
CA SER A 46 7.46 10.97 -17.23
C SER A 46 8.37 10.77 -16.02
N PHE A 47 7.80 10.63 -14.82
CA PHE A 47 8.55 10.34 -13.60
C PHE A 47 8.61 8.81 -13.38
N ASP A 48 9.80 8.31 -13.05
CA ASP A 48 10.02 6.90 -12.74
C ASP A 48 9.38 6.52 -11.39
N LEU A 49 9.33 7.48 -10.46
CA LEU A 49 8.82 7.31 -9.11
C LEU A 49 8.05 8.55 -8.66
N VAL A 50 6.87 8.36 -8.11
CA VAL A 50 6.05 9.43 -7.52
C VAL A 50 5.76 9.08 -6.06
N ILE A 51 6.00 10.03 -5.18
CA ILE A 51 5.79 9.92 -3.73
C ILE A 51 4.77 10.99 -3.37
N THR A 52 3.70 10.61 -2.68
CA THR A 52 2.69 11.54 -2.17
C THR A 52 2.56 11.36 -0.67
N ASP A 53 2.61 12.44 0.09
CA ASP A 53 2.25 12.51 1.50
C ASP A 53 1.41 13.76 1.71
N LEU A 54 0.09 13.63 1.76
CA LEU A 54 -0.82 14.77 1.84
C LEU A 54 -1.81 14.59 2.99
N ASP A 55 -2.09 15.66 3.70
CA ASP A 55 -3.23 15.71 4.60
C ASP A 55 -4.50 16.09 3.82
N ILE A 56 -5.41 15.12 3.69
CA ILE A 56 -6.72 15.34 3.07
C ILE A 56 -7.64 15.91 4.15
N ASP A 57 -7.51 17.22 4.40
CA ASP A 57 -8.25 17.88 5.48
C ASP A 57 -9.71 18.20 5.12
N ARG A 58 -10.14 18.02 3.86
CA ARG A 58 -11.53 18.16 3.45
C ARG A 58 -11.82 17.26 2.27
N LEU A 59 -13.05 16.73 2.24
CA LEU A 59 -13.69 16.22 1.03
C LEU A 59 -13.50 17.24 -0.10
N ALA A 60 -12.46 17.06 -0.90
CA ALA A 60 -12.51 17.52 -2.27
C ALA A 60 -13.56 16.63 -2.93
N SER A 61 -14.79 17.12 -2.95
CA SER A 61 -15.84 16.61 -3.80
C SER A 61 -15.40 16.83 -5.24
N ASP A 62 -14.49 16.01 -5.74
CA ASP A 62 -14.30 15.86 -7.17
C ASP A 62 -14.85 14.47 -7.56
N PRO A 63 -16.14 14.40 -7.89
CA PRO A 63 -16.77 13.16 -8.28
C PRO A 63 -16.19 12.75 -9.63
N LEU A 64 -15.47 11.62 -9.66
CA LEU A 64 -15.09 10.94 -10.89
C LEU A 64 -14.47 11.84 -11.97
N ASN A 65 -13.28 12.41 -11.73
CA ASN A 65 -12.43 12.70 -12.87
C ASN A 65 -11.76 11.40 -13.31
N VAL A 66 -12.24 10.84 -14.42
CA VAL A 66 -11.76 9.61 -15.08
C VAL A 66 -10.31 9.77 -15.62
N ASP A 67 -9.72 10.95 -15.43
CA ASP A 67 -8.39 11.35 -15.94
C ASP A 67 -7.44 11.82 -14.83
N VAL A 68 -7.68 11.43 -13.56
CA VAL A 68 -6.69 11.63 -12.49
C VAL A 68 -5.47 10.76 -12.81
N PRO A 69 -4.24 11.32 -12.88
CA PRO A 69 -3.04 10.54 -13.10
C PRO A 69 -2.96 9.38 -12.10
N VAL A 70 -2.69 8.18 -12.59
CA VAL A 70 -2.64 6.90 -11.85
C VAL A 70 -1.88 7.00 -10.51
N CYS A 71 -0.88 7.87 -10.45
CA CYS A 71 -0.01 8.03 -9.29
C CYS A 71 -0.49 9.00 -8.19
N LEU A 72 -1.65 9.67 -8.33
CA LEU A 72 -2.22 10.45 -7.24
C LEU A 72 -3.12 9.58 -6.34
N PRO A 73 -3.22 9.88 -5.02
CA PRO A 73 -4.15 9.18 -4.15
C PRO A 73 -5.58 9.32 -4.66
N THR A 74 -6.34 8.22 -4.59
CA THR A 74 -7.77 8.27 -4.93
C THR A 74 -8.47 9.01 -3.79
N THR A 75 -9.29 10.00 -4.13
CA THR A 75 -10.09 10.73 -3.14
C THR A 75 -10.98 9.72 -2.41
N LEU A 76 -10.76 9.55 -1.11
CA LEU A 76 -11.60 8.68 -0.29
C LEU A 76 -12.98 9.31 -0.17
N VAL A 77 -14.00 8.57 -0.59
CA VAL A 77 -15.38 8.95 -0.39
C VAL A 77 -15.84 8.38 0.94
N GLY A 78 -16.00 9.27 1.91
CA GLY A 78 -16.61 8.95 3.20
C GLY A 78 -15.61 9.00 4.32
N HIS A 79 -15.72 10.04 5.14
CA HIS A 79 -15.53 10.12 6.59
C HIS A 79 -15.74 11.61 6.90
N GLU A 80 -17.01 12.03 7.07
CA GLU A 80 -17.32 13.44 7.37
C GLU A 80 -16.67 13.83 8.70
N GLY A 81 -15.62 14.65 8.65
CA GLY A 81 -15.00 15.26 9.83
C GLY A 81 -13.75 14.55 10.38
N GLU A 82 -13.23 13.52 9.73
CA GLU A 82 -11.96 12.88 10.11
C GLU A 82 -10.79 13.44 9.28
N ARG A 83 -9.64 13.72 9.92
CA ARG A 83 -8.40 14.07 9.24
C ARG A 83 -7.78 12.80 8.67
N VAL A 84 -7.73 12.68 7.35
CA VAL A 84 -7.15 11.53 6.67
C VAL A 84 -5.78 11.88 6.12
N LYS A 85 -4.76 11.14 6.55
CA LYS A 85 -3.42 11.25 5.98
C LYS A 85 -3.27 10.27 4.83
N ALA A 86 -2.99 10.77 3.64
CA ALA A 86 -2.84 9.96 2.44
C ALA A 86 -1.38 9.87 2.03
N PHE A 87 -0.82 8.67 2.13
CA PHE A 87 0.53 8.36 1.69
C PHE A 87 0.49 7.42 0.49
N LYS A 88 1.24 7.71 -0.57
CA LYS A 88 1.30 6.87 -1.78
C LYS A 88 2.70 6.78 -2.35
N ILE A 89 3.10 5.60 -2.79
CA ILE A 89 4.27 5.41 -3.66
C ILE A 89 3.84 4.75 -4.97
N CYS A 90 4.14 5.40 -6.10
CA CYS A 90 3.84 4.91 -7.43
C CYS A 90 5.15 4.71 -8.21
N ALA A 91 5.46 3.46 -8.54
CA ALA A 91 6.61 3.07 -9.37
C ALA A 91 6.15 2.40 -10.68
N ALA A 92 4.93 2.71 -11.15
CA ALA A 92 4.32 2.11 -12.34
C ALA A 92 5.15 2.33 -13.62
N ASN A 93 5.84 3.46 -13.70
CA ASN A 93 6.67 3.87 -14.84
C ASN A 93 8.15 3.55 -14.64
N PHE A 94 8.53 2.87 -13.55
CA PHE A 94 9.91 2.48 -13.31
C PHE A 94 10.36 1.57 -14.47
N ARG A 95 11.24 2.11 -15.33
CA ARG A 95 11.50 1.60 -16.69
C ARG A 95 11.68 0.08 -16.73
N ARG A 96 10.73 -0.61 -17.34
CA ARG A 96 10.69 -2.07 -17.47
C ARG A 96 11.80 -2.66 -18.34
N ASP A 97 12.44 -1.85 -19.18
CA ASP A 97 13.52 -2.27 -20.09
C ASP A 97 14.92 -2.16 -19.46
N GLU A 98 15.08 -1.33 -18.42
CA GLU A 98 16.30 -1.17 -17.60
C GLU A 98 15.92 -1.35 -16.11
N PHE A 99 15.11 -2.38 -15.85
CA PHE A 99 14.62 -2.68 -14.52
C PHE A 99 15.76 -3.24 -13.67
N ASP A 100 16.16 -2.47 -12.68
CA ASP A 100 17.04 -2.91 -11.60
C ASP A 100 16.20 -3.03 -10.32
N GLU A 101 15.93 -4.28 -9.93
CA GLU A 101 15.12 -4.58 -8.76
C GLU A 101 15.77 -4.06 -7.48
N ASP A 102 17.10 -4.18 -7.35
CA ASP A 102 17.84 -3.73 -6.17
C ASP A 102 17.86 -2.20 -6.09
N GLU A 103 17.97 -1.50 -7.23
CA GLU A 103 17.84 -0.04 -7.27
C GLU A 103 16.47 0.40 -6.76
N LEU A 104 15.38 -0.16 -7.30
CA LEU A 104 14.02 0.19 -6.87
C LEU A 104 13.82 -0.17 -5.39
N LYS A 105 14.26 -1.35 -4.98
CA LYS A 105 14.19 -1.82 -3.60
C LYS A 105 14.85 -0.83 -2.63
N ASN A 106 16.03 -0.34 -2.97
CA ASN A 106 16.74 0.64 -2.15
C ASN A 106 16.02 1.99 -2.10
N LEU A 107 15.43 2.45 -3.22
CA LEU A 107 14.63 3.67 -3.25
C LEU A 107 13.41 3.54 -2.33
N ILE A 108 12.63 2.46 -2.48
CA ILE A 108 11.43 2.22 -1.65
C ILE A 108 11.81 2.09 -0.18
N ALA A 109 12.83 1.30 0.16
CA ALA A 109 13.31 1.16 1.54
C ALA A 109 13.68 2.52 2.15
N THR A 110 14.41 3.36 1.40
CA THR A 110 14.77 4.71 1.84
C THR A 110 13.53 5.55 2.13
N ILE A 111 12.54 5.56 1.23
CA ILE A 111 11.30 6.36 1.42
C ILE A 111 10.59 5.93 2.69
N LEU A 112 10.41 4.62 2.89
CA LEU A 112 9.69 4.09 4.04
C LEU A 112 10.45 4.31 5.35
N ASP A 113 11.78 4.21 5.35
CA ASP A 113 12.61 4.50 6.51
C ASP A 113 12.51 5.97 6.94
N TYR A 114 12.51 6.89 5.99
CA TYR A 114 12.30 8.31 6.26
C TYR A 114 10.86 8.55 6.74
N LYS A 115 9.86 7.99 6.05
CA LYS A 115 8.46 8.07 6.45
C LYS A 115 8.27 7.63 7.90
N ILE A 116 8.85 6.51 8.34
CA ILE A 116 8.74 6.05 9.73
C ILE A 116 9.33 7.05 10.73
N LYS A 117 10.44 7.73 10.38
CA LYS A 117 11.15 8.67 11.26
C LYS A 117 10.42 10.01 11.41
N PHE A 118 9.84 10.53 10.32
CA PHE A 118 9.21 11.85 10.29
C PHE A 118 7.72 11.81 10.64
N VAL A 119 7.07 10.65 10.54
CA VAL A 119 5.65 10.48 10.83
C VAL A 119 5.45 10.24 12.33
N ASP A 120 5.41 11.36 13.05
CA ASP A 120 4.53 11.62 14.19
C ASP A 120 5.08 11.40 15.61
N LYS A 121 4.92 12.46 16.41
CA LYS A 121 4.84 12.42 17.88
C LYS A 121 3.59 11.62 18.26
N ALA A 122 3.73 10.70 19.22
CA ALA A 122 2.72 9.68 19.56
C ALA A 122 1.32 10.21 19.91
N GLU A 123 1.19 11.47 20.32
CA GLU A 123 -0.06 12.08 20.77
C GLU A 123 -1.04 12.41 19.62
N THR A 124 -0.57 12.57 18.38
CA THR A 124 -1.42 12.90 17.21
C THR A 124 -1.91 11.64 16.46
N VAL A 125 -1.23 10.51 16.65
CA VAL A 125 -1.42 9.28 15.85
C VAL A 125 -2.71 8.54 16.24
N ALA A 126 -3.14 8.64 17.49
CA ALA A 126 -4.25 7.82 18.02
C ALA A 126 -5.65 8.14 17.42
N MET A 127 -5.81 9.28 16.75
CA MET A 127 -7.06 9.69 16.09
C MET A 127 -6.90 9.83 14.57
N LEU A 128 -5.76 9.41 14.02
CA LEU A 128 -5.47 9.53 12.60
C LEU A 128 -6.12 8.37 11.85
N HIS A 129 -6.81 8.69 10.75
CA HIS A 129 -7.12 7.71 9.72
C HIS A 129 -6.04 7.83 8.65
N GLU A 130 -5.33 6.74 8.37
CA GLU A 130 -4.37 6.70 7.29
C GLU A 130 -4.84 5.89 6.12
N ASN A 131 -4.59 6.42 4.93
CA ASN A 131 -4.66 5.66 3.69
C ASN A 131 -3.27 5.59 3.07
N ILE A 132 -2.80 4.36 2.90
CA ILE A 132 -1.46 4.04 2.42
C ILE A 132 -1.61 3.26 1.12
N GLU A 133 -1.09 3.78 0.02
CA GLU A 133 -1.16 3.14 -1.29
C GLU A 133 0.24 2.84 -1.86
N PHE A 134 0.39 1.66 -2.46
CA PHE A 134 1.58 1.27 -3.21
C PHE A 134 1.17 0.74 -4.58
N GLU A 135 1.84 1.21 -5.63
CA GLU A 135 1.73 0.65 -6.97
C GLU A 135 3.13 0.31 -7.46
N LEU A 136 3.51 -0.96 -7.32
CA LEU A 136 4.88 -1.41 -7.47
C LEU A 136 4.98 -2.57 -8.47
N PRO A 137 6.12 -2.71 -9.18
CA PRO A 137 6.46 -3.92 -9.92
C PRO A 137 6.30 -5.19 -9.08
N SER A 138 5.87 -6.25 -9.74
CA SER A 138 5.55 -7.54 -9.13
C SER A 138 6.82 -8.33 -8.74
N ALA A 139 7.46 -7.93 -7.64
CA ALA A 139 8.65 -8.57 -7.09
C ALA A 139 8.50 -8.88 -5.60
N ILE A 140 8.85 -10.11 -5.18
CA ILE A 140 8.73 -10.53 -3.77
C ILE A 140 9.57 -9.66 -2.84
N SER A 141 10.78 -9.27 -3.26
CA SER A 141 11.69 -8.46 -2.44
C SER A 141 11.09 -7.10 -2.05
N LEU A 142 10.31 -6.50 -2.95
CA LEU A 142 9.58 -5.25 -2.72
C LEU A 142 8.41 -5.49 -1.76
N MET A 143 7.67 -6.58 -1.96
CA MET A 143 6.55 -6.93 -1.08
C MET A 143 6.99 -7.13 0.37
N SER A 144 8.17 -7.74 0.61
CA SER A 144 8.70 -7.91 1.97
C SER A 144 8.98 -6.58 2.68
N ILE A 145 9.45 -5.56 1.94
CA ILE A 145 9.70 -4.21 2.50
C ILE A 145 8.37 -3.51 2.82
N VAL A 146 7.41 -3.60 1.90
CA VAL A 146 6.06 -3.05 2.13
C VAL A 146 5.39 -3.72 3.32
N LEU A 147 5.53 -5.05 3.45
CA LEU A 147 4.99 -5.82 4.58
C LEU A 147 5.54 -5.31 5.91
N ASP A 148 6.86 -5.20 6.03
CA ASP A 148 7.51 -4.71 7.25
C ASP A 148 7.04 -3.29 7.62
N TYR A 149 6.92 -2.41 6.63
CA TYR A 149 6.39 -1.05 6.84
C TYR A 149 4.93 -1.06 7.32
N LEU A 150 4.04 -1.82 6.65
CA LEU A 150 2.64 -1.93 7.04
C LEU A 150 2.49 -2.48 8.46
N MET A 151 3.27 -3.50 8.82
CA MET A 151 3.27 -4.07 10.18
C MET A 151 3.68 -3.04 11.23
N LYS A 152 4.78 -2.31 10.99
CA LYS A 152 5.23 -1.21 11.88
C LYS A 152 4.17 -0.12 12.01
N ARG A 153 3.44 0.18 10.93
CA ARG A 153 2.42 1.24 10.96
C ARG A 153 1.18 0.83 11.73
N VAL A 154 0.68 -0.39 11.52
CA VAL A 154 -0.42 -0.96 12.29
C VAL A 154 -0.09 -1.03 13.78
N GLU A 155 1.15 -1.42 14.12
CA GLU A 155 1.63 -1.43 15.50
C GLU A 155 1.60 -0.04 16.13
N LYS A 156 2.12 0.96 15.40
CA LYS A 156 2.23 2.34 15.89
C LYS A 156 0.86 3.01 16.08
N LEU A 157 -0.13 2.69 15.24
CA LEU A 157 -1.51 3.17 15.37
C LEU A 157 -2.28 2.44 16.50
N GLY A 158 -1.73 1.36 17.05
CA GLY A 158 -2.29 0.65 18.19
C GLY A 158 -3.55 -0.16 17.86
N VAL A 159 -3.87 -0.33 16.57
CA VAL A 159 -5.07 -1.05 16.10
C VAL A 159 -5.04 -2.51 16.53
N ILE A 160 -3.88 -3.13 16.38
CA ILE A 160 -3.65 -4.55 16.55
C ILE A 160 -2.26 -4.71 17.17
N ARG A 161 -2.12 -5.63 18.14
CA ARG A 161 -0.78 -6.05 18.60
C ARG A 161 -0.22 -7.06 17.60
N PRO A 162 0.80 -6.72 16.79
CA PRO A 162 1.35 -7.63 15.79
C PRO A 162 1.80 -8.97 16.37
N GLU A 163 2.33 -8.94 17.60
CA GLU A 163 2.80 -10.14 18.29
C GLU A 163 1.68 -11.11 18.72
N LYS A 164 0.44 -10.65 18.72
CA LYS A 164 -0.75 -11.46 19.06
C LYS A 164 -1.63 -11.78 17.87
N SER A 165 -1.50 -11.02 16.79
CA SER A 165 -2.25 -11.21 15.56
C SER A 165 -1.34 -11.84 14.52
N ASN A 166 -1.71 -13.00 14.00
CA ASN A 166 -0.99 -13.62 12.88
C ASN A 166 -1.09 -12.81 11.56
N LEU A 167 -1.38 -11.50 11.63
CA LEU A 167 -1.56 -10.57 10.52
C LEU A 167 -0.42 -10.63 9.51
N PHE A 168 0.83 -10.76 9.98
CA PHE A 168 1.99 -10.94 9.10
C PHE A 168 1.78 -12.12 8.14
N VAL A 169 1.29 -13.25 8.64
CA VAL A 169 1.07 -14.46 7.81
C VAL A 169 -0.03 -14.21 6.78
N ALA A 170 -1.13 -13.54 7.15
CA ALA A 170 -2.20 -13.22 6.21
C ALA A 170 -1.74 -12.28 5.09
N LEU A 171 -0.99 -11.23 5.43
CA LEU A 171 -0.45 -10.28 4.46
C LEU A 171 0.64 -10.91 3.58
N ASP A 172 1.55 -11.70 4.16
CA ASP A 172 2.60 -12.41 3.41
C ASP A 172 1.96 -13.36 2.38
N GLU A 173 0.96 -14.14 2.78
CA GLU A 173 0.26 -15.03 1.84
C GLU A 173 -0.53 -14.26 0.78
N ALA A 174 -1.12 -13.11 1.12
CA ALA A 174 -1.78 -12.26 0.14
C ALA A 174 -0.78 -11.73 -0.92
N PHE A 175 0.40 -11.28 -0.50
CA PHE A 175 1.45 -10.81 -1.40
C PHE A 175 2.05 -11.94 -2.25
N VAL A 176 2.31 -13.11 -1.65
CA VAL A 176 2.76 -14.29 -2.39
C VAL A 176 1.71 -14.67 -3.43
N ASN A 177 0.42 -14.67 -3.09
CA ASN A 177 -0.65 -14.95 -4.03
C ASN A 177 -0.65 -13.97 -5.21
N ALA A 178 -0.57 -12.67 -4.94
CA ALA A 178 -0.54 -11.64 -5.98
C ALA A 178 0.68 -11.80 -6.91
N VAL A 179 1.88 -11.95 -6.37
CA VAL A 179 3.13 -12.01 -7.17
C VAL A 179 3.31 -13.35 -7.88
N LYS A 180 3.18 -14.46 -7.17
CA LYS A 180 3.47 -15.80 -7.68
C LYS A 180 2.31 -16.39 -8.46
N HIS A 181 1.09 -16.26 -7.95
CA HIS A 181 -0.07 -16.95 -8.53
C HIS A 181 -0.82 -16.05 -9.52
N GLY A 182 -1.03 -14.78 -9.18
CA GLY A 182 -1.65 -13.79 -10.06
C GLY A 182 -0.74 -13.38 -11.21
N ASN A 183 0.35 -12.67 -10.87
CA ASN A 183 1.29 -12.10 -11.84
C ASN A 183 2.32 -13.09 -12.39
N LYS A 184 2.43 -14.30 -11.83
CA LYS A 184 3.37 -15.36 -12.30
C LYS A 184 4.83 -14.90 -12.34
N PHE A 185 5.25 -14.09 -11.37
CA PHE A 185 6.58 -13.47 -11.29
C PHE A 185 6.93 -12.56 -12.48
N ASP A 186 5.94 -12.07 -13.22
CA ASP A 186 6.19 -11.11 -14.29
C ASP A 186 6.45 -9.72 -13.70
N VAL A 187 7.73 -9.32 -13.66
CA VAL A 187 8.16 -7.99 -13.17
C VAL A 187 7.62 -6.83 -14.00
N LYS A 188 7.11 -7.09 -15.20
CA LYS A 188 6.39 -6.10 -16.00
C LYS A 188 4.95 -5.93 -15.53
N LYS A 189 4.44 -6.73 -14.60
CA LYS A 189 3.13 -6.50 -14.00
C LYS A 189 3.27 -5.74 -12.70
N LEU A 190 2.20 -5.05 -12.33
CA LEU A 190 2.11 -4.30 -11.09
C LEU A 190 1.31 -5.08 -10.04
N VAL A 191 1.62 -4.82 -8.79
CA VAL A 191 0.78 -5.15 -7.63
C VAL A 191 0.36 -3.82 -7.02
N ARG A 192 -0.95 -3.65 -6.87
CA ARG A 192 -1.56 -2.50 -6.19
C ARG A 192 -1.93 -2.91 -4.78
N ILE A 193 -1.48 -2.13 -3.81
CA ILE A 193 -1.68 -2.37 -2.39
C ILE A 193 -2.29 -1.12 -1.81
N ALA A 194 -3.39 -1.24 -1.09
CA ALA A 194 -3.97 -0.17 -0.31
C ALA A 194 -4.15 -0.65 1.13
N ALA A 195 -3.85 0.20 2.10
CA ALA A 195 -4.11 -0.03 3.50
C ALA A 195 -4.81 1.19 4.10
N GLU A 196 -6.03 0.98 4.59
CA GLU A 196 -6.79 1.95 5.36
C GLU A 196 -6.68 1.54 6.82
N VAL A 197 -5.99 2.36 7.61
CA VAL A 197 -5.67 2.03 9.01
C VAL A 197 -6.23 3.11 9.92
N SER A 198 -7.07 2.69 10.85
CA SER A 198 -7.69 3.53 11.87
C SER A 198 -7.61 2.83 13.22
N ARG A 199 -7.99 3.49 14.31
CA ARG A 199 -8.03 2.85 15.64
C ARG A 199 -8.96 1.62 15.71
N ASP A 200 -10.02 1.60 14.90
CA ASP A 200 -11.05 0.57 14.96
C ASP A 200 -10.73 -0.65 14.11
N GLU A 201 -10.07 -0.45 12.97
CA GLU A 201 -9.75 -1.52 12.04
C GLU A 201 -8.56 -1.19 11.13
N ALA A 202 -7.94 -2.25 10.61
CA ALA A 202 -6.99 -2.20 9.52
C ALA A 202 -7.58 -2.98 8.33
N ARG A 203 -7.85 -2.27 7.24
CA ARG A 203 -8.30 -2.84 5.97
C ARG A 203 -7.14 -2.84 4.99
N PHE A 204 -6.92 -3.97 4.34
CA PHE A 204 -5.92 -4.14 3.30
C PHE A 204 -6.58 -4.58 2.01
N THR A 205 -6.21 -3.96 0.90
CA THR A 205 -6.59 -4.38 -0.44
C THR A 205 -5.34 -4.66 -1.26
N ILE A 206 -5.23 -5.87 -1.80
CA ILE A 206 -4.13 -6.31 -2.65
C ILE A 206 -4.72 -6.71 -4.00
N GLU A 207 -4.22 -6.14 -5.08
CA GLU A 207 -4.66 -6.44 -6.44
C GLU A 207 -3.47 -6.72 -7.36
N ASP A 208 -3.59 -7.79 -8.15
CA ASP A 208 -2.64 -8.16 -9.20
C ASP A 208 -3.23 -8.00 -10.62
N GLU A 209 -2.38 -8.08 -11.64
CA GLU A 209 -2.74 -8.00 -13.06
C GLU A 209 -2.84 -9.39 -13.72
N GLY A 210 -3.01 -10.43 -12.90
CA GLY A 210 -3.27 -11.80 -13.30
C GLY A 210 -4.67 -12.02 -13.83
N GLU A 211 -4.93 -13.23 -14.33
CA GLU A 211 -6.26 -13.63 -14.81
C GLU A 211 -7.27 -13.76 -13.66
N GLY A 212 -6.77 -13.85 -12.41
CA GLY A 212 -7.54 -14.15 -11.23
C GLY A 212 -7.88 -15.64 -11.14
N PHE A 213 -8.78 -16.00 -10.22
CA PHE A 213 -9.22 -17.37 -10.04
C PHE A 213 -10.68 -17.42 -9.59
N ASP A 214 -11.32 -18.57 -9.78
CA ASP A 214 -12.71 -18.75 -9.37
C ASP A 214 -12.82 -18.86 -7.84
N VAL A 215 -13.29 -17.77 -7.23
CA VAL A 215 -13.51 -17.63 -5.79
C VAL A 215 -14.55 -18.64 -5.28
N GLN A 216 -15.49 -19.07 -6.12
CA GLN A 216 -16.53 -20.04 -5.73
C GLN A 216 -15.96 -21.45 -5.53
N ASN A 217 -14.77 -21.72 -6.09
CA ASN A 217 -14.07 -22.98 -5.91
C ASN A 217 -13.09 -22.96 -4.72
N ILE A 218 -13.03 -21.86 -3.94
CA ILE A 218 -12.27 -21.85 -2.69
C ILE A 218 -12.91 -22.87 -1.74
N PRO A 219 -12.19 -23.92 -1.33
CA PRO A 219 -12.72 -24.90 -0.41
C PRO A 219 -13.10 -24.22 0.92
N ASP A 220 -14.21 -24.63 1.54
CA ASP A 220 -14.65 -24.07 2.82
C ASP A 220 -13.51 -24.10 3.85
N PRO A 221 -13.05 -22.93 4.34
CA PRO A 221 -11.93 -22.87 5.25
C PRO A 221 -12.21 -23.47 6.62
N LEU A 222 -13.48 -23.65 6.97
CA LEU A 222 -13.93 -24.23 8.23
C LEU A 222 -14.06 -25.77 8.16
N ASP A 223 -13.92 -26.38 6.98
CA ASP A 223 -13.97 -27.83 6.81
C ASP A 223 -12.66 -28.49 7.28
N PRO A 224 -12.70 -29.38 8.29
CA PRO A 224 -11.54 -30.13 8.77
C PRO A 224 -10.76 -30.90 7.69
N GLN A 225 -11.43 -31.29 6.60
CA GLN A 225 -10.80 -32.02 5.49
C GLN A 225 -9.87 -31.13 4.65
N ASN A 226 -10.12 -29.82 4.62
CA ASN A 226 -9.29 -28.87 3.88
C ASN A 226 -7.98 -28.52 4.63
N LEU A 227 -7.92 -28.72 5.96
CA LEU A 227 -6.70 -28.54 6.76
C LEU A 227 -5.57 -29.52 6.37
N PHE A 228 -5.88 -30.69 5.82
CA PHE A 228 -4.90 -31.72 5.46
C PHE A 228 -4.38 -31.62 4.02
N LYS A 229 -4.91 -30.73 3.17
CA LYS A 229 -4.43 -30.54 1.79
C LYS A 229 -3.05 -29.87 1.78
N THR A 230 -2.18 -30.26 0.84
CA THR A 230 -0.80 -29.76 0.72
C THR A 230 -0.66 -28.49 -0.12
N SER A 231 -1.71 -28.12 -0.86
CA SER A 231 -1.83 -26.89 -1.65
C SER A 231 -3.09 -26.12 -1.26
N GLY A 232 -3.08 -24.79 -1.40
CA GLY A 232 -4.23 -23.93 -1.09
C GLY A 232 -4.35 -23.48 0.37
N ARG A 233 -3.34 -23.75 1.21
CA ARG A 233 -3.33 -23.32 2.63
C ARG A 233 -3.24 -21.81 2.83
N GLY A 234 -2.59 -21.08 1.92
CA GLY A 234 -2.42 -19.63 2.04
C GLY A 234 -3.76 -18.90 2.19
N VAL A 235 -4.74 -19.27 1.37
CA VAL A 235 -6.11 -18.73 1.45
C VAL A 235 -6.76 -19.09 2.79
N LEU A 236 -6.59 -20.34 3.26
CA LEU A 236 -7.09 -20.76 4.57
C LEU A 236 -6.49 -19.95 5.73
N PHE A 237 -5.22 -19.60 5.68
CA PHE A 237 -4.60 -18.75 6.69
C PHE A 237 -5.23 -17.36 6.70
N ILE A 238 -5.45 -16.75 5.53
CA ILE A 238 -6.09 -15.44 5.42
C ILE A 238 -7.48 -15.47 6.07
N TYR A 239 -8.33 -16.47 5.74
CA TYR A 239 -9.67 -16.62 6.33
C TYR A 239 -9.66 -16.89 7.84
N ASN A 240 -8.64 -17.58 8.36
CA ASN A 240 -8.55 -17.87 9.80
C ASN A 240 -8.02 -16.70 10.63
N ILE A 241 -7.31 -15.76 10.02
CA ILE A 241 -6.59 -14.68 10.70
C ILE A 241 -7.39 -13.38 10.64
N MET A 242 -7.97 -13.09 9.47
CA MET A 242 -8.71 -11.86 9.19
C MET A 242 -10.18 -12.03 9.58
N ASP A 243 -10.82 -10.93 10.00
CA ASP A 243 -12.21 -10.97 10.43
C ASP A 243 -13.18 -10.87 9.26
N GLU A 244 -12.78 -10.19 8.18
CA GLU A 244 -13.50 -10.15 6.91
C GLU A 244 -12.54 -10.39 5.75
N VAL A 245 -12.97 -11.18 4.77
CA VAL A 245 -12.20 -11.50 3.56
C VAL A 245 -13.14 -11.50 2.36
N LYS A 246 -12.79 -10.73 1.34
CA LYS A 246 -13.58 -10.62 0.11
C LYS A 246 -12.66 -10.56 -1.09
N TYR A 247 -12.96 -11.39 -2.09
CA TYR A 247 -12.38 -11.27 -3.42
C TYR A 247 -13.35 -10.55 -4.36
N ASN A 248 -12.82 -9.88 -5.39
CA ASN A 248 -13.65 -9.42 -6.50
C ASN A 248 -14.09 -10.59 -7.39
N ASP A 249 -15.03 -10.35 -8.32
CA ASP A 249 -15.59 -11.40 -9.19
C ASP A 249 -14.52 -12.09 -10.07
N ARG A 250 -13.47 -11.35 -10.44
CA ARG A 250 -12.34 -11.89 -11.20
C ARG A 250 -11.42 -12.75 -10.33
N GLY A 251 -11.38 -12.53 -9.02
CA GLY A 251 -10.47 -13.21 -8.08
C GLY A 251 -9.02 -12.72 -8.12
N ASN A 252 -8.76 -11.52 -8.66
CA ASN A 252 -7.42 -10.90 -8.69
C ASN A 252 -7.27 -9.71 -7.73
N ARG A 253 -8.34 -9.38 -6.99
CA ARG A 253 -8.31 -8.38 -5.91
C ARG A 253 -8.84 -8.99 -4.64
N LEU A 254 -8.03 -8.97 -3.60
CA LEU A 254 -8.34 -9.39 -2.24
C LEU A 254 -8.48 -8.17 -1.35
N THR A 255 -9.62 -8.03 -0.68
CA THR A 255 -9.83 -7.09 0.42
C THR A 255 -9.99 -7.88 1.71
N MET A 256 -9.23 -7.52 2.73
CA MET A 256 -9.27 -8.16 4.04
C MET A 256 -9.26 -7.14 5.16
N VAL A 257 -10.03 -7.41 6.22
CA VAL A 257 -10.21 -6.48 7.36
C VAL A 257 -9.85 -7.19 8.64
N LYS A 258 -9.08 -6.52 9.48
CA LYS A 258 -8.82 -6.91 10.86
C LYS A 258 -9.31 -5.82 11.80
N LYS A 259 -10.22 -6.15 12.70
CA LYS A 259 -10.81 -5.25 13.69
C LYS A 259 -9.97 -5.23 14.96
N SER A 260 -10.01 -4.13 15.69
CA SER A 260 -9.32 -4.01 16.98
C SER A 260 -9.98 -4.90 18.05
N ASP A 261 -9.17 -5.45 18.95
CA ASP A 261 -9.61 -6.40 19.98
C ASP A 261 -10.57 -5.78 21.02
N GLU A 262 -10.68 -4.44 21.10
CA GLU A 262 -11.49 -3.74 22.12
C GLU A 262 -13.01 -3.98 21.98
N ARG A 263 -13.50 -4.48 20.84
CA ARG A 263 -14.93 -4.82 20.65
C ARG A 263 -15.32 -6.26 21.02
N ASN A 264 -14.39 -7.15 21.36
CA ASN A 264 -14.70 -8.55 21.70
C ASN A 264 -15.05 -8.77 23.18
N THR A 265 -15.25 -7.70 23.95
CA THR A 265 -15.79 -7.75 25.33
C THR A 265 -17.07 -6.93 25.44
N VAL A 266 -18.19 -7.50 25.00
CA VAL A 266 -19.54 -7.15 25.49
C VAL A 266 -20.31 -8.45 25.72
#